data_AF-A0A0C3S3M0-F1
#
_entry.id   AF-A0A0C3S3M0-F1
#
_cell.length_a   1.000
_cell.length_b   1.000
_cell.length_c   1.000
_cell.angle_alpha   90.00
_cell.angle_beta   90.00
_cell.angle_gamma   90.00
#
_symmetry.space_group_name_H-M   'P 1'
#
loop_
_entity.id
_entity.type
_entity.pdbx_description
1 polymer ?
#
loop_
_entity_poly.entity_id
_entity_poly.type
_entity_poly.pdbx_seq_one_letter_code
_entity_poly.pdbx_strand_id
1 'polypeptide(L)'
;LHEALRAVVMIRLQRDRQTQEERVTPILLDNLSKVGPPPMPSVDSPDDVIREVTTGPRKKKREERCSDTKQSLQVRFAQRQADLTAKVAKLREEYMGLHRQWLMHCGRLDDVAKAIALQEAAATAGRTTRRSLATMGDAVRSDLEMEQIIASLGTEEMTDANHLGAKNAAVIPDMITVLQGDIDYRYDDNNNEVENPLAYYAPKTGIDDWTEEEVSVFLDKFGEFPKQFGII
;
A
#
# COMPACT_ATOMS: atom_id res chain seq x y z
N LEU A 1 23.17 4.29 -36.33
CA LEU A 1 22.02 3.48 -35.86
C LEU A 1 21.56 2.44 -36.88
N HIS A 2 21.26 2.83 -38.12
CA HIS A 2 20.78 1.91 -39.17
C HIS A 2 21.79 0.81 -39.56
N GLU A 3 23.08 1.12 -39.59
CA GLU A 3 24.17 0.16 -39.88
C GLU A 3 24.37 -0.87 -38.76
N ALA A 4 24.31 -0.43 -37.50
CA ALA A 4 24.43 -1.31 -36.34
C ALA A 4 23.25 -2.30 -36.26
N LEU A 5 22.04 -1.82 -36.55
CA LEU A 5 20.85 -2.67 -36.68
C LEU A 5 21.00 -3.69 -37.81
N ARG A 6 21.47 -3.26 -38.99
CA ARG A 6 21.73 -4.16 -40.12
C ARG A 6 22.79 -5.21 -39.78
N ALA A 7 23.86 -4.84 -39.08
CA ALA A 7 24.87 -5.78 -38.62
C ALA A 7 24.31 -6.82 -37.63
N VAL A 8 23.52 -6.37 -36.65
CA VAL A 8 22.86 -7.28 -35.68
C VAL A 8 21.87 -8.22 -36.37
N VAL A 9 21.08 -7.71 -37.31
CA VAL A 9 20.12 -8.51 -38.09
C VAL A 9 20.86 -9.54 -38.97
N MET A 10 21.95 -9.15 -39.63
CA MET A 10 22.78 -10.08 -40.43
C MET A 10 23.47 -11.15 -39.57
N ILE A 11 23.97 -10.78 -38.38
CA ILE A 11 24.56 -11.73 -37.41
C ILE A 11 23.50 -12.71 -36.89
N ARG A 12 22.28 -12.23 -36.61
CA ARG A 12 21.15 -13.09 -36.20
C ARG A 12 20.70 -14.02 -37.32
N LEU A 13 20.54 -13.52 -38.55
CA LEU A 13 20.21 -14.32 -39.74
C LEU A 13 21.25 -15.41 -40.05
N GLN A 14 22.53 -15.17 -39.75
CA GLN A 14 23.58 -16.18 -39.87
C GLN A 14 23.51 -17.25 -38.77
N ARG A 15 23.10 -16.88 -37.55
CA ARG A 15 22.97 -17.79 -36.41
C ARG A 15 21.63 -18.54 -36.36
N ASP A 16 20.58 -18.01 -36.98
CA ASP A 16 19.27 -18.68 -37.11
C ASP A 16 19.29 -19.87 -38.09
N ARG A 17 20.36 -20.03 -38.88
CA ARG A 17 20.58 -21.20 -39.73
C ARG A 17 21.21 -22.39 -39.02
N GLN A 18 21.69 -22.22 -37.79
CA GLN A 18 22.27 -23.34 -37.04
C GLN A 18 21.17 -24.32 -36.64
N THR A 19 21.37 -25.58 -36.99
CA THR A 19 20.47 -26.65 -36.53
C THR A 19 20.59 -26.80 -35.00
N GLN A 20 19.57 -27.37 -34.37
CA GLN A 20 19.61 -27.64 -32.93
C GLN A 20 20.85 -28.46 -32.53
N GLU A 21 21.24 -29.40 -33.38
CA GLU A 21 22.41 -30.26 -33.20
C GLU A 21 23.70 -29.44 -33.15
N GLU A 22 23.91 -28.50 -34.07
CA GLU A 22 25.12 -27.65 -34.09
C GLU A 22 25.24 -26.76 -32.85
N ARG A 23 24.11 -26.41 -32.22
CA ARG A 23 24.08 -25.63 -30.97
C ARG A 23 24.34 -26.51 -29.75
N VAL A 24 23.81 -27.72 -29.74
CA VAL A 24 23.82 -28.60 -28.57
C VAL A 24 25.08 -29.46 -28.51
N THR A 25 25.61 -29.92 -29.65
CA THR A 25 26.80 -30.77 -29.75
C THR A 25 28.05 -30.18 -29.08
N PRO A 26 28.42 -28.89 -29.26
CA PRO A 26 29.59 -28.33 -28.58
C PRO A 26 29.41 -28.29 -27.05
N ILE A 27 28.20 -28.01 -26.58
CA ILE A 27 27.86 -28.01 -25.14
C ILE A 27 27.93 -29.44 -24.59
N LEU A 28 27.40 -30.42 -25.34
CA LEU A 28 27.48 -31.83 -24.99
C LEU A 28 28.93 -32.32 -24.91
N LEU A 29 29.76 -32.01 -25.90
CA LEU A 29 31.18 -32.41 -25.92
C LEU A 29 31.97 -31.76 -24.78
N ASP A 30 31.73 -30.48 -24.49
CA ASP A 30 32.34 -29.79 -23.36
C ASP A 30 31.92 -30.41 -22.02
N ASN A 31 30.63 -30.69 -21.83
CA ASN A 31 30.13 -31.37 -20.63
C ASN A 31 30.70 -32.78 -20.49
N LEU A 32 30.78 -33.54 -21.58
CA LEU A 32 31.37 -34.89 -21.61
C LEU A 32 32.87 -34.84 -21.30
N SER A 33 33.59 -33.77 -21.66
CA SER A 33 35.00 -33.60 -21.31
C SER A 33 35.23 -33.32 -19.82
N LYS A 34 34.25 -32.67 -19.16
CA LYS A 34 34.30 -32.32 -17.73
C LYS A 34 33.84 -33.46 -16.82
N VAL A 35 33.01 -34.35 -17.34
CA VAL A 35 32.58 -35.57 -16.64
C VAL A 35 33.62 -36.65 -16.90
N GLY A 36 34.42 -37.01 -15.88
CA GLY A 36 35.29 -38.19 -15.96
C GLY A 36 34.50 -39.45 -16.32
N PRO A 37 35.10 -40.43 -17.01
CA PRO A 37 34.40 -41.65 -17.41
C PRO A 37 33.68 -42.24 -16.20
N PRO A 38 32.38 -42.60 -16.33
CA PRO A 38 31.66 -43.18 -15.21
C PRO A 38 32.44 -44.43 -14.77
N PRO A 39 32.72 -44.59 -13.47
CA PRO A 39 33.31 -45.84 -13.00
C PRO A 39 32.40 -46.96 -13.49
N MET A 40 32.98 -47.93 -14.22
CA MET A 40 32.22 -49.08 -14.69
C MET A 40 31.55 -49.70 -13.46
N PRO A 41 30.21 -49.78 -13.42
CA PRO A 41 29.55 -50.40 -12.29
C PRO A 41 29.87 -51.90 -12.34
N SER A 42 30.82 -52.34 -11.50
CA SER A 42 30.87 -53.73 -11.07
C SER A 42 29.72 -53.92 -10.08
N VAL A 43 28.49 -53.91 -10.60
CA VAL A 43 27.29 -54.05 -9.80
C VAL A 43 26.59 -55.30 -10.29
N ASP A 44 26.92 -56.41 -9.63
CA ASP A 44 26.39 -57.72 -9.96
C ASP A 44 24.94 -57.89 -9.44
N SER A 45 24.43 -56.96 -8.61
CA SER A 45 23.07 -56.99 -8.04
C SER A 45 22.45 -55.60 -7.77
N PRO A 46 21.13 -55.39 -8.00
CA PRO A 46 20.42 -54.14 -7.68
C PRO A 46 20.58 -53.64 -6.23
N ASP A 47 20.73 -54.56 -5.27
CA ASP A 47 20.92 -54.21 -3.86
C ASP A 47 22.26 -53.49 -3.60
N ASP A 48 23.27 -53.74 -4.44
CA ASP A 48 24.56 -53.07 -4.33
C ASP A 48 24.47 -51.61 -4.75
N VAL A 49 23.64 -51.29 -5.76
CA VAL A 49 23.32 -49.89 -6.14
C VAL A 49 22.58 -49.20 -5.00
N ILE A 50 21.56 -49.86 -4.44
CA ILE A 50 20.78 -49.30 -3.33
C ILE A 50 21.73 -49.02 -2.16
N ARG A 51 22.64 -49.93 -1.84
CA ARG A 51 23.63 -49.74 -0.78
C ARG A 51 24.61 -48.59 -1.08
N GLU A 52 25.12 -48.47 -2.30
CA GLU A 52 25.99 -47.34 -2.70
C GLU A 52 25.26 -46.00 -2.58
N VAL A 53 24.01 -45.94 -3.02
CA VAL A 53 23.20 -44.70 -2.98
C VAL A 53 22.79 -44.33 -1.55
N THR A 54 22.48 -45.31 -0.70
CA THR A 54 21.97 -45.10 0.66
C THR A 54 23.04 -45.01 1.75
N THR A 55 24.23 -45.57 1.52
CA THR A 55 25.31 -45.62 2.52
C THR A 55 26.70 -45.33 1.94
N GLY A 56 26.81 -45.21 0.63
CA GLY A 56 28.09 -45.06 -0.06
C GLY A 56 28.74 -43.69 0.14
N PRO A 57 30.01 -43.57 -0.31
CA PRO A 57 30.84 -42.39 -0.09
C PRO A 57 30.27 -41.12 -0.76
N ARG A 58 29.53 -41.28 -1.86
CA ARG A 58 28.84 -40.17 -2.54
C ARG A 58 27.75 -39.55 -1.67
N LYS A 59 26.98 -40.36 -0.94
CA LYS A 59 25.95 -39.89 -0.01
C LYS A 59 26.58 -39.22 1.20
N LYS A 60 27.61 -39.83 1.81
CA LYS A 60 28.35 -39.23 2.94
C LYS A 60 28.89 -37.85 2.59
N LYS A 61 29.56 -37.70 1.42
CA LYS A 61 30.02 -36.40 0.92
C LYS A 61 28.89 -35.39 0.65
N ARG A 62 27.69 -35.85 0.30
CA ARG A 62 26.51 -34.96 0.15
C ARG A 62 25.95 -34.55 1.51
N GLU A 63 25.86 -35.48 2.46
CA GLU A 63 25.41 -35.23 3.83
C GLU A 63 26.36 -34.27 4.56
N GLU A 64 27.68 -34.45 4.42
CA GLU A 64 28.71 -33.53 4.94
C GLU A 64 28.52 -32.12 4.36
N ARG A 65 28.47 -31.99 3.03
CA ARG A 65 28.23 -30.68 2.38
C ARG A 65 26.91 -30.04 2.80
N CYS A 66 25.84 -30.84 2.94
CA CYS A 66 24.53 -30.37 3.39
C CYS A 66 24.58 -29.91 4.86
N SER A 67 25.33 -30.62 5.71
CA SER A 67 25.54 -30.26 7.11
C SER A 67 26.31 -28.94 7.21
N ASP A 68 27.39 -28.79 6.45
CA ASP A 68 28.21 -27.57 6.43
C ASP A 68 27.40 -26.36 5.95
N THR A 69 26.63 -26.52 4.87
CA THR A 69 25.76 -25.44 4.37
C THR A 69 24.65 -25.12 5.36
N LYS A 70 24.03 -26.13 5.99
CA LYS A 70 23.01 -25.93 7.02
C LYS A 70 23.55 -25.13 8.20
N GLN A 71 24.73 -25.46 8.72
CA GLN A 71 25.35 -24.72 9.82
C GLN A 71 25.64 -23.26 9.42
N SER A 72 26.20 -23.05 8.23
CA SER A 72 26.45 -21.70 7.70
C SER A 72 25.17 -20.88 7.56
N LEU A 73 24.09 -21.48 7.05
CA LEU A 73 22.79 -20.82 6.93
C LEU A 73 22.16 -20.51 8.29
N GLN A 74 22.25 -21.42 9.25
CA GLN A 74 21.78 -21.18 10.62
C GLN A 74 22.45 -19.97 11.26
N VAL A 75 23.78 -19.86 11.13
CA VAL A 75 24.54 -18.70 11.63
C VAL A 75 24.08 -17.42 10.95
N ARG A 76 23.93 -17.43 9.61
CA ARG A 76 23.47 -16.24 8.86
C ARG A 76 22.05 -15.83 9.21
N PHE A 77 21.15 -16.79 9.43
CA PHE A 77 19.78 -16.48 9.85
C PHE A 77 19.74 -15.95 11.28
N ALA A 78 20.51 -16.52 12.21
CA ALA A 78 20.64 -15.99 13.56
C ALA A 78 21.18 -14.56 13.55
N GLN A 79 22.23 -14.30 12.76
CA GLN A 79 22.80 -12.96 12.61
C GLN A 79 21.78 -11.98 12.00
N ARG A 80 21.10 -12.36 10.92
CA ARG A 80 20.04 -11.53 10.31
C ARG A 80 18.93 -11.22 11.31
N GLN A 81 18.52 -12.20 12.11
CA GLN A 81 17.48 -11.99 13.13
C GLN A 81 17.97 -11.03 14.23
N ALA A 82 19.23 -11.16 14.67
CA ALA A 82 19.84 -10.24 15.62
C ALA A 82 19.93 -8.81 15.05
N ASP A 83 20.36 -8.65 13.79
CA ASP A 83 20.44 -7.35 13.13
C ASP A 83 19.06 -6.70 12.95
N LEU A 84 18.04 -7.50 12.57
CA LEU A 84 16.67 -7.03 12.45
C LEU A 84 16.11 -6.56 13.80
N THR A 85 16.26 -7.38 14.84
CA THR A 85 15.77 -7.04 16.18
C THR A 85 16.47 -5.80 16.74
N ALA A 86 17.79 -5.68 16.56
CA ALA A 86 18.55 -4.49 16.93
C ALA A 86 18.09 -3.24 16.17
N LYS A 87 17.87 -3.36 14.85
CA LYS A 87 17.36 -2.26 14.02
C LYS A 87 15.97 -1.81 14.46
N VAL A 88 15.06 -2.75 14.68
CA VAL A 88 13.69 -2.46 15.15
C VAL A 88 13.74 -1.76 16.51
N ALA A 89 14.54 -2.25 17.46
CA ALA A 89 14.69 -1.63 18.78
C ALA A 89 15.19 -0.18 18.68
N LYS A 90 16.23 0.06 17.86
CA LYS A 90 16.78 1.40 17.63
C LYS A 90 15.73 2.34 17.02
N LEU A 91 15.06 1.93 15.95
CA LEU A 91 14.05 2.75 15.28
C LEU A 91 12.86 3.06 16.20
N ARG A 92 12.49 2.10 17.06
CA ARG A 92 11.45 2.29 18.06
C ARG A 92 11.82 3.39 19.04
N GLU A 93 13.05 3.38 19.55
CA GLU A 93 13.54 4.41 20.48
C GLU A 93 13.60 5.79 19.81
N GLU A 94 14.15 5.86 18.59
CA GLU A 94 14.23 7.10 17.80
C GLU A 94 12.84 7.69 17.54
N TYR A 95 11.89 6.87 17.09
CA TYR A 95 10.50 7.30 16.89
C TYR A 95 9.88 7.83 18.18
N MET A 96 10.00 7.10 19.30
CA MET A 96 9.42 7.53 20.58
C MET A 96 10.05 8.83 21.10
N GLY A 97 11.33 9.07 20.80
CA GLY A 97 12.00 10.32 21.11
C GLY A 97 11.45 11.49 20.29
N LEU A 98 11.38 11.32 18.96
CA LEU A 98 10.84 12.34 18.05
C LEU A 98 9.35 12.61 18.30
N HIS A 99 8.56 11.57 18.55
CA HIS A 99 7.14 11.69 18.85
C HIS A 99 6.91 12.50 20.14
N ARG A 100 7.70 12.27 21.19
CA ARG A 100 7.65 13.10 22.41
C ARG A 100 7.97 14.57 22.13
N GLN A 101 8.99 14.86 21.31
CA GLN A 101 9.33 16.22 20.92
C GLN A 101 8.22 16.88 20.09
N TRP A 102 7.61 16.12 19.19
CA TRP A 102 6.46 16.55 18.40
C TRP A 102 5.26 16.91 19.30
N LEU A 103 4.89 16.05 20.26
CA LEU A 103 3.80 16.34 21.19
C LEU A 103 4.05 17.62 22.02
N MET A 104 5.28 17.80 22.50
CA MET A 104 5.67 19.04 23.21
C MET A 104 5.56 20.27 22.29
N HIS A 105 5.90 20.13 21.02
CA HIS A 105 5.76 21.20 20.04
C HIS A 105 4.29 21.52 19.74
N CYS A 106 3.44 20.51 19.53
CA CYS A 106 2.00 20.68 19.36
C CYS A 106 1.38 21.38 20.56
N GLY A 107 1.69 20.95 21.80
CA GLY A 107 1.19 21.61 23.00
C GLY A 107 1.57 23.10 23.06
N ARG A 108 2.80 23.44 22.67
CA ARG A 108 3.22 24.85 22.57
C ARG A 108 2.43 25.63 21.51
N LEU A 109 2.16 25.05 20.35
CA LEU A 109 1.35 25.70 19.31
C LEU A 109 -0.09 25.89 19.78
N ASP A 110 -0.66 24.92 20.49
CA ASP A 110 -1.99 25.01 21.07
C ASP A 110 -2.08 26.13 22.11
N ASP A 111 -1.05 26.31 22.94
CA ASP A 111 -0.98 27.41 23.91
C ASP A 111 -0.91 28.77 23.22
N VAL A 112 -0.14 28.88 22.12
CA VAL A 112 -0.09 30.11 21.30
C VAL A 112 -1.44 30.39 20.65
N ALA A 113 -2.08 29.38 20.05
CA ALA A 113 -3.40 29.52 19.45
C ALA A 113 -4.46 29.94 20.48
N LYS A 114 -4.45 29.35 21.68
CA LYS A 114 -5.31 29.75 22.80
C LYS A 114 -5.06 31.19 23.23
N ALA A 115 -3.81 31.61 23.32
CA ALA A 115 -3.46 32.98 23.69
C ALA A 115 -3.95 34.00 22.65
N ILE A 116 -3.80 33.69 21.36
CA ILE A 116 -4.32 34.51 20.26
C ILE A 116 -5.86 34.59 20.33
N ALA A 117 -6.54 33.45 20.48
CA ALA A 117 -8.00 33.41 20.60
C ALA A 117 -8.51 34.23 21.81
N LEU A 118 -7.84 34.14 22.95
CA LEU A 118 -8.16 34.96 24.14
C LEU A 118 -7.94 36.45 23.88
N GLN A 119 -6.87 36.82 23.17
CA GLN A 119 -6.57 38.20 22.82
C GLN A 119 -7.57 38.76 21.80
N GLU A 120 -8.00 37.98 20.81
CA GLU A 120 -9.06 38.34 19.86
C GLU A 120 -10.41 38.47 20.55
N ALA A 121 -10.77 37.56 21.47
CA ALA A 121 -11.98 37.66 22.27
C ALA A 121 -11.97 38.94 23.14
N ALA A 122 -10.84 39.26 23.77
CA ALA A 122 -10.69 40.48 24.56
C ALA A 122 -10.70 41.76 23.71
N ALA A 123 -10.09 41.74 22.52
CA ALA A 123 -10.10 42.87 21.59
C ALA A 123 -11.50 43.12 20.99
N THR A 124 -12.27 42.05 20.75
CA THR A 124 -13.66 42.12 20.31
C THR A 124 -14.56 42.63 21.44
N ALA A 125 -14.35 42.20 22.68
CA ALA A 125 -15.05 42.71 23.86
C ALA A 125 -14.73 44.18 24.19
N GLY A 126 -13.52 44.66 23.88
CA GLY A 126 -13.11 46.06 24.09
C GLY A 126 -13.51 47.02 22.95
N ARG A 127 -13.80 46.49 21.74
CA ARG A 127 -14.21 47.27 20.57
C ARG A 127 -15.67 47.74 20.60
N THR A 128 -16.43 47.46 21.65
CA THR A 128 -17.73 48.08 21.91
C THR A 128 -17.58 49.40 22.69
N THR A 129 -16.69 50.29 22.25
CA THR A 129 -16.50 51.61 22.89
C THR A 129 -17.00 52.74 22.00
N ARG A 130 -18.25 53.17 22.26
CA ARG A 130 -18.92 54.49 22.06
C ARG A 130 -18.68 55.37 20.82
N ARG A 131 -17.79 55.04 19.88
CA ARG A 131 -17.48 55.85 18.68
C ARG A 131 -17.75 55.17 17.34
N SER A 132 -18.31 53.96 17.34
CA SER A 132 -18.74 53.26 16.11
C SER A 132 -20.23 53.43 15.77
N LEU A 133 -21.01 54.13 16.62
CA LEU A 133 -22.45 54.37 16.40
C LEU A 133 -22.78 55.39 15.29
N ALA A 134 -21.78 56.07 14.71
CA ALA A 134 -22.04 57.23 13.85
C ALA A 134 -21.73 57.03 12.35
N THR A 135 -21.13 55.91 11.92
CA THR A 135 -20.72 55.76 10.50
C THR A 135 -21.02 54.41 9.86
N MET A 136 -21.50 53.41 10.59
CA MET A 136 -22.03 52.16 10.03
C MET A 136 -23.21 51.73 10.91
N GLY A 137 -24.38 51.51 10.30
CA GLY A 137 -25.60 51.17 11.02
C GLY A 137 -25.50 49.83 11.74
N ASP A 138 -25.62 49.86 13.06
CA ASP A 138 -25.75 48.70 13.97
C ASP A 138 -27.22 48.25 14.13
N ALA A 139 -28.09 48.71 13.24
CA ALA A 139 -29.46 48.23 13.16
C ALA A 139 -29.64 47.66 11.75
N VAL A 140 -29.84 46.35 11.67
CA VAL A 140 -30.40 45.70 10.48
C VAL A 140 -31.69 46.43 10.14
N ARG A 141 -31.70 47.24 9.07
CA ARG A 141 -32.85 48.09 8.74
C ARG A 141 -33.89 47.35 7.91
N SER A 142 -33.54 46.19 7.36
CA SER A 142 -34.46 45.30 6.66
C SER A 142 -34.05 43.83 6.77
N ASP A 143 -35.02 42.95 6.62
CA ASP A 143 -34.83 41.49 6.56
C ASP A 143 -33.83 41.08 5.46
N LEU A 144 -33.79 41.84 4.35
CA LEU A 144 -32.83 41.65 3.27
C LEU A 144 -31.38 41.91 3.69
N GLU A 145 -31.13 42.93 4.52
CA GLU A 145 -29.79 43.19 5.05
C GLU A 145 -29.39 42.10 6.05
N MET A 146 -30.34 41.54 6.80
CA MET A 146 -30.10 40.40 7.68
C MET A 146 -29.65 39.18 6.89
N GLU A 147 -30.41 38.82 5.85
CA GLU A 147 -30.12 37.70 4.97
C GLU A 147 -28.78 37.88 4.24
N GLN A 148 -28.44 39.10 3.81
CA GLN A 148 -27.14 39.38 3.20
C GLN A 148 -25.97 39.21 4.18
N ILE A 149 -26.13 39.65 5.43
CA ILE A 149 -25.11 39.47 6.47
C ILE A 149 -24.94 37.99 6.80
N ILE A 150 -26.03 37.24 6.94
CA ILE A 150 -26.01 35.79 7.20
C ILE A 150 -25.36 35.03 6.02
N ALA A 151 -25.73 35.38 4.79
CA ALA A 151 -25.14 34.78 3.59
C ALA A 151 -23.64 35.07 3.51
N SER A 152 -23.22 36.31 3.80
CA SER A 152 -21.80 36.70 3.81
C SER A 152 -21.00 35.99 4.91
N LEU A 153 -21.58 35.82 6.11
CA LEU A 153 -20.96 35.08 7.21
C LEU A 153 -20.76 33.60 6.85
N GLY A 154 -21.75 33.00 6.17
CA GLY A 154 -21.66 31.61 5.70
C GLY A 154 -20.55 31.39 4.66
N THR A 155 -20.37 32.34 3.72
CA THR A 155 -19.25 32.28 2.76
C THR A 155 -17.90 32.56 3.42
N GLU A 156 -17.84 33.47 4.39
CA GLU A 156 -16.61 33.78 5.12
C GLU A 156 -16.11 32.57 5.91
N GLU A 157 -16.99 31.85 6.63
CA GLU A 157 -16.61 30.60 7.33
C GLU A 157 -16.18 29.49 6.37
N MET A 158 -16.78 29.44 5.17
CA MET A 158 -16.46 28.43 4.15
C MET A 158 -15.14 28.72 3.40
N THR A 159 -14.67 29.97 3.40
CA THR A 159 -13.48 30.40 2.65
C THR A 159 -12.30 30.82 3.53
N ASP A 160 -12.52 31.02 4.83
CA ASP A 160 -11.46 31.31 5.78
C ASP A 160 -10.47 30.14 5.88
N ALA A 161 -9.20 30.45 5.67
CA ALA A 161 -8.10 29.50 5.69
C ALA A 161 -7.94 28.82 7.06
N ASN A 162 -8.24 29.52 8.16
CA ASN A 162 -8.15 28.94 9.50
C ASN A 162 -9.26 27.90 9.75
N HIS A 163 -10.50 28.21 9.36
CA HIS A 163 -11.64 27.28 9.47
C HIS A 163 -11.50 26.07 8.53
N LEU A 164 -11.11 26.31 7.27
CA LEU A 164 -10.82 25.23 6.32
C LEU A 164 -9.64 24.37 6.76
N GLY A 165 -8.59 24.98 7.32
CA GLY A 165 -7.41 24.27 7.83
C GLY A 165 -7.77 23.34 8.97
N ALA A 166 -8.62 23.77 9.90
CA ALA A 166 -9.08 22.93 11.01
C ALA A 166 -9.94 21.74 10.54
N LYS A 167 -10.86 21.96 9.59
CA LYS A 167 -11.74 20.90 9.04
C LYS A 167 -11.00 19.91 8.13
N ASN A 168 -9.98 20.38 7.40
CA ASN A 168 -9.22 19.58 6.44
C ASN A 168 -7.86 19.08 6.97
N ALA A 169 -7.57 19.27 8.25
CA ALA A 169 -6.34 18.78 8.85
C ALA A 169 -6.30 17.24 8.81
N ALA A 170 -5.27 16.69 8.17
CA ALA A 170 -5.04 15.25 8.21
C ALA A 170 -4.63 14.83 9.62
N VAL A 171 -5.43 13.98 10.27
CA VAL A 171 -5.05 13.32 11.51
C VAL A 171 -4.12 12.18 11.15
N ILE A 172 -2.82 12.35 11.42
CA ILE A 172 -1.82 11.30 11.23
C ILE A 172 -1.85 10.40 12.47
N PRO A 173 -2.31 9.15 12.37
CA PRO A 173 -2.29 8.22 13.49
C PRO A 173 -0.85 7.80 13.82
N ASP A 174 -0.61 7.48 15.10
CA ASP A 174 0.69 6.99 15.55
C ASP A 174 1.05 5.64 14.91
N MET A 175 2.35 5.36 14.83
CA MET A 175 2.84 4.07 14.34
C MET A 175 2.45 2.96 15.31
N ILE A 176 1.39 2.24 14.95
CA ILE A 176 0.77 1.19 15.77
C ILE A 176 1.77 0.08 16.13
N THR A 177 2.71 -0.23 15.23
CA THR A 177 3.79 -1.23 15.42
C THR A 177 4.73 -0.90 16.58
N VAL A 178 4.86 0.38 16.95
CA VAL A 178 5.69 0.83 18.07
C VAL A 178 4.94 0.77 19.40
N LEU A 179 3.62 0.94 19.40
CA LEU A 179 2.79 1.03 20.61
C LEU A 179 2.22 -0.33 21.02
N GLN A 180 1.58 -1.06 20.10
CA GLN A 180 0.83 -2.29 20.38
C GLN A 180 1.61 -3.57 20.03
N GLY A 181 2.74 -3.46 19.32
CA GLY A 181 3.58 -4.60 18.94
C GLY A 181 3.21 -5.17 17.57
N ASP A 182 3.39 -6.47 17.40
CA ASP A 182 3.06 -7.16 16.15
C ASP A 182 1.54 -7.21 15.99
N ILE A 183 1.03 -6.57 14.94
CA ILE A 183 -0.39 -6.57 14.62
C ILE A 183 -0.57 -7.79 13.73
N ASP A 184 -1.48 -8.68 14.12
CA ASP A 184 -1.84 -9.83 13.30
C ASP A 184 -2.57 -9.31 12.05
N TYR A 185 -1.81 -8.97 11.01
CA TYR A 185 -2.34 -8.58 9.73
C TYR A 185 -3.00 -9.82 9.14
N ARG A 186 -4.32 -9.93 9.33
CA ARG A 186 -5.16 -10.81 8.53
C ARG A 186 -5.14 -10.26 7.11
N TYR A 187 -4.15 -10.68 6.33
CA TYR A 187 -4.18 -10.52 4.90
C TYR A 187 -5.36 -11.34 4.39
N ASP A 188 -6.38 -10.68 3.85
CA ASP A 188 -7.42 -11.36 3.11
C ASP A 188 -6.83 -11.69 1.73
N ASP A 189 -6.22 -12.87 1.63
CA ASP A 189 -5.60 -13.38 0.40
C ASP A 189 -6.64 -13.91 -0.60
N ASN A 190 -7.93 -13.89 -0.22
CA ASN A 190 -9.00 -14.06 -1.19
C ASN A 190 -9.03 -12.79 -2.03
N ASN A 191 -8.28 -12.80 -3.14
CA ASN A 191 -8.09 -11.74 -4.13
C ASN A 191 -9.41 -11.31 -4.84
N ASN A 192 -10.44 -11.00 -4.06
CA ASN A 192 -11.84 -10.96 -4.46
C ASN A 192 -12.26 -12.18 -5.28
N GLU A 193 -11.74 -13.37 -4.93
CA GLU A 193 -12.11 -14.60 -5.61
C GLU A 193 -13.59 -14.90 -5.37
N VAL A 194 -14.38 -14.82 -6.43
CA VAL A 194 -15.80 -15.12 -6.40
C VAL A 194 -15.99 -16.59 -6.77
N GLU A 195 -16.06 -17.46 -5.77
CA GLU A 195 -16.22 -18.91 -5.96
C GLU A 195 -17.51 -19.28 -6.72
N ASN A 196 -18.57 -18.51 -6.50
CA ASN A 196 -19.84 -18.69 -7.20
C ASN A 196 -20.33 -17.36 -7.79
N PRO A 197 -19.93 -17.04 -9.04
CA PRO A 197 -20.31 -15.80 -9.70
C PRO A 197 -21.83 -15.61 -9.82
N LEU A 198 -22.58 -16.70 -9.98
CA LEU A 198 -24.04 -16.63 -10.11
C LEU A 198 -24.71 -16.23 -8.79
N ALA A 199 -24.25 -16.77 -7.66
CA ALA A 199 -24.76 -16.39 -6.35
C ALA A 199 -24.32 -14.98 -5.94
N TYR A 200 -23.09 -14.59 -6.29
CA TYR A 200 -22.49 -13.33 -5.88
C TYR A 200 -23.02 -12.12 -6.68
N TYR A 201 -23.16 -12.24 -8.00
CA TYR A 201 -23.61 -11.13 -8.86
C TYR A 201 -25.11 -11.14 -9.17
N ALA A 202 -25.81 -12.25 -8.89
CA ALA A 202 -27.24 -12.34 -9.09
C ALA A 202 -27.92 -13.06 -7.91
N PRO A 203 -27.73 -12.59 -6.66
CA PRO A 203 -28.59 -13.07 -5.60
C PRO A 203 -29.99 -12.54 -5.92
N LYS A 204 -30.96 -13.43 -6.16
CA LYS A 204 -32.38 -13.09 -6.06
C LYS A 204 -32.67 -12.80 -4.59
N THR A 205 -32.18 -11.67 -4.09
CA THR A 205 -32.29 -11.21 -2.70
C THR A 205 -33.64 -10.59 -2.41
N GLY A 206 -34.47 -10.35 -3.43
CA GLY A 206 -35.71 -9.58 -3.31
C GLY A 206 -35.49 -8.10 -3.06
N ILE A 207 -34.23 -7.62 -3.10
CA ILE A 207 -33.83 -6.22 -2.89
C ILE A 207 -33.58 -5.53 -4.23
N ASP A 208 -33.03 -6.24 -5.22
CA ASP A 208 -32.78 -5.74 -6.58
C ASP A 208 -33.89 -6.13 -7.59
N ASP A 209 -34.95 -6.79 -7.12
CA ASP A 209 -36.08 -7.22 -7.94
C ASP A 209 -37.13 -6.08 -8.00
N TRP A 210 -37.00 -5.19 -8.98
CA TRP A 210 -37.95 -4.09 -9.19
C TRP A 210 -39.36 -4.62 -9.49
N THR A 211 -40.35 -4.18 -8.74
CA THR A 211 -41.76 -4.48 -9.04
C THR A 211 -42.23 -3.76 -10.30
N GLU A 212 -43.22 -4.31 -11.00
CA GLU A 212 -43.77 -3.68 -12.21
C GLU A 212 -44.29 -2.25 -11.94
N GLU A 213 -44.78 -2.01 -10.73
CA GLU A 213 -45.25 -0.71 -10.25
C GLU A 213 -44.07 0.28 -10.11
N GLU A 214 -42.97 -0.12 -9.47
CA GLU A 214 -41.76 0.71 -9.34
C GLU A 214 -41.13 1.01 -10.69
N VAL A 215 -41.12 0.04 -11.62
CA VAL A 215 -40.64 0.25 -12.99
C VAL A 215 -41.49 1.31 -13.70
N SER A 216 -42.83 1.27 -13.53
CA SER A 216 -43.70 2.27 -14.15
C SER A 216 -43.45 3.69 -13.61
N VAL A 217 -43.30 3.83 -12.28
CA VAL A 217 -43.00 5.12 -11.64
C VAL A 217 -41.64 5.64 -12.08
N PHE A 218 -40.63 4.77 -12.18
CA PHE A 218 -39.31 5.14 -12.67
C PHE A 218 -39.35 5.64 -14.11
N LEU A 219 -40.06 4.95 -15.01
CA LEU A 219 -40.19 5.36 -16.41
C LEU A 219 -40.87 6.72 -16.55
N ASP A 220 -41.93 6.97 -15.78
CA ASP A 220 -42.64 8.25 -15.77
C ASP A 220 -41.75 9.38 -15.26
N LYS A 221 -41.07 9.18 -14.11
CA LYS A 221 -40.16 10.17 -13.53
C LYS A 221 -38.91 10.39 -14.36
N PHE A 222 -38.40 9.36 -15.02
CA PHE A 222 -37.28 9.47 -15.96
C PHE A 222 -37.67 10.25 -17.22
N GLY A 223 -38.92 10.15 -17.67
CA GLY A 223 -39.47 10.97 -18.76
C GLY A 223 -39.56 12.45 -18.41
N GLU A 224 -39.91 12.77 -17.15
CA GLU A 224 -39.95 14.13 -16.62
C GLU A 224 -38.53 14.70 -16.37
N PHE A 225 -37.62 13.89 -15.82
CA PHE A 225 -36.29 14.31 -15.36
C PHE A 225 -35.18 13.39 -15.87
N PRO A 226 -34.77 13.50 -17.15
CA PRO A 226 -33.84 12.54 -17.76
C PRO A 226 -32.48 12.54 -17.06
N LYS A 227 -32.04 11.36 -16.61
CA LYS A 227 -30.74 11.09 -15.97
C LYS A 227 -30.48 11.86 -14.65
N GLN A 228 -31.52 12.34 -13.98
CA GLN A 228 -31.44 12.95 -12.65
C GLN A 228 -31.83 11.94 -11.57
N PHE A 229 -31.02 10.91 -11.37
CA PHE A 229 -31.30 9.79 -10.45
C PHE A 229 -31.39 10.14 -8.96
N GLY A 230 -31.06 11.38 -8.57
CA GLY A 230 -31.28 11.84 -7.19
C GLY A 230 -32.69 12.38 -6.93
N ILE A 231 -33.46 12.63 -8.00
CA ILE A 231 -34.83 13.16 -7.95
C ILE A 231 -35.86 12.07 -8.30
N ILE A 232 -35.46 11.12 -9.16
CA ILE A 232 -36.21 9.90 -9.49
C ILE A 232 -36.08 8.91 -8.33
#